data_AF-A0A1F7HDA5-F1
#
_entry.id   AF-A0A1F7HDA5-F1
#
_cell.length_a   1.000
_cell.length_b   1.000
_cell.length_c   1.000
_cell.angle_alpha   90.00
_cell.angle_beta   90.00
_cell.angle_gamma   90.00
#
_symmetry.space_group_name_H-M   'P 1'
#
loop_
_entity.id
_entity.type
_entity.pdbx_description
1 polymer ?
#
loop_
_entity_poly.entity_id
_entity_poly.type
_entity_poly.pdbx_seq_one_letter_code
_entity_poly.pdbx_strand_id
1 'polypeptide(L)'
;MQQKITYAGVAAGLCLLAGMNLFVSQRFPSLMYRLVSLKDKKAAQEFILGLQNNKISRQQTAYFSDIFSSLEKNDDVSPTETEDVAQKIAHYEKLLSYNRKNPLVLAHLAQLYEKKGDQQKTKQLYNEAKKIDPWIKL
;
A
#
# COMPACT_ATOMS: atom_id res chain seq x y z
N MET A 1 -49.49 5.27 -24.71
CA MET A 1 -49.18 3.92 -25.22
C MET A 1 -48.12 3.30 -24.31
N GLN A 2 -48.43 2.24 -23.58
CA GLN A 2 -47.44 1.49 -22.78
C GLN A 2 -46.84 0.38 -23.65
N GLN A 3 -45.51 0.37 -23.82
CA GLN A 3 -44.79 -0.71 -24.49
C GLN A 3 -44.85 -1.97 -23.62
N LYS A 4 -45.49 -3.04 -24.13
CA LYS A 4 -45.46 -4.35 -23.49
C LYS A 4 -44.09 -4.99 -23.71
N ILE A 5 -43.26 -4.97 -22.67
CA ILE A 5 -42.01 -5.70 -22.64
C ILE A 5 -42.34 -7.19 -22.45
N THR A 6 -42.03 -8.02 -23.45
CA THR A 6 -42.22 -9.47 -23.37
C THR A 6 -41.08 -10.12 -22.59
N TYR A 7 -41.39 -11.05 -21.69
CA TYR A 7 -40.41 -11.78 -20.86
C TYR A 7 -39.28 -12.44 -21.67
N ALA A 8 -39.58 -12.89 -22.90
CA ALA A 8 -38.59 -13.43 -23.82
C ALA A 8 -37.53 -12.38 -24.24
N GLY A 9 -37.94 -11.12 -24.44
CA GLY A 9 -37.03 -10.02 -24.74
C GLY A 9 -36.14 -9.64 -23.55
N VAL A 10 -36.70 -9.70 -22.33
CA VAL A 10 -35.93 -9.47 -21.09
C VAL A 10 -34.91 -10.59 -20.86
N ALA A 11 -35.33 -11.85 -21.04
CA ALA A 11 -34.46 -13.00 -20.88
C ALA A 11 -33.31 -12.99 -21.91
N ALA A 12 -33.59 -12.70 -23.17
CA ALA A 12 -32.57 -12.57 -24.21
C ALA A 12 -31.59 -11.42 -23.90
N GLY A 13 -32.08 -10.29 -23.40
CA GLY A 13 -31.24 -9.16 -22.96
C GLY A 13 -30.32 -9.52 -21.79
N LEU A 14 -30.82 -10.25 -20.79
CA LEU A 14 -30.02 -10.71 -19.66
C LEU A 14 -28.94 -11.71 -20.06
N CYS A 15 -29.24 -12.63 -20.98
CA CYS A 15 -28.26 -13.57 -21.50
C CYS A 15 -27.12 -12.88 -22.27
N LEU A 16 -27.43 -11.84 -23.06
CA LEU A 16 -26.42 -11.06 -23.76
C LEU A 16 -25.51 -10.30 -22.78
N LEU A 17 -26.08 -9.69 -21.74
CA LEU A 17 -25.30 -9.01 -20.69
C LEU A 17 -24.39 -9.97 -19.93
N ALA A 18 -24.90 -11.15 -19.56
CA ALA A 18 -24.10 -12.18 -18.89
C ALA A 18 -22.97 -12.70 -19.79
N GLY A 19 -23.26 -12.95 -21.07
CA GLY A 19 -22.27 -13.37 -22.05
C GLY A 19 -21.17 -12.32 -22.27
N MET A 20 -21.54 -11.03 -22.35
CA MET A 20 -20.59 -9.94 -22.43
C MET A 20 -19.72 -9.83 -21.17
N ASN A 21 -20.29 -9.98 -19.97
CA ASN A 21 -19.52 -9.93 -18.73
C ASN A 21 -18.52 -11.09 -18.63
N LEU A 22 -18.93 -12.31 -19.01
CA LEU A 22 -18.04 -13.47 -19.10
C LEU A 22 -16.92 -13.25 -20.12
N PHE A 23 -17.26 -12.80 -21.33
CA PHE A 23 -16.29 -12.53 -22.39
C PHE A 23 -15.29 -11.43 -21.98
N VAL A 24 -15.77 -10.34 -21.38
CA VAL A 24 -14.94 -9.27 -20.83
C VAL A 24 -14.01 -9.83 -19.75
N SER A 25 -14.50 -10.63 -18.80
CA SER A 25 -13.67 -11.21 -17.75
C SER A 25 -12.55 -12.15 -18.28
N GLN A 26 -12.79 -12.80 -19.42
CA GLN A 26 -11.82 -13.67 -20.08
C GLN A 26 -10.84 -12.88 -20.98
N ARG A 27 -11.27 -11.73 -21.52
CA ARG A 27 -10.51 -10.94 -22.51
C ARG A 27 -9.63 -9.87 -21.88
N PHE A 28 -9.97 -9.34 -20.70
CA PHE A 28 -9.13 -8.40 -19.95
C PHE A 28 -8.13 -9.16 -19.07
N PRO A 29 -6.84 -8.79 -19.05
CA PRO A 29 -5.84 -9.61 -18.39
C PRO A 29 -6.11 -9.62 -16.90
N SER A 30 -6.17 -10.84 -16.37
CA SER A 30 -6.34 -11.20 -14.96
C SER A 30 -5.15 -10.77 -14.10
N LEU A 31 -4.50 -9.64 -14.39
CA LEU A 31 -3.28 -9.17 -13.75
C LEU A 31 -3.43 -9.13 -12.24
N MET A 32 -4.53 -8.54 -11.74
CA MET A 32 -4.83 -8.49 -10.31
C MET A 32 -5.17 -9.87 -9.73
N TYR A 33 -5.86 -10.73 -10.48
CA TYR A 33 -6.17 -12.09 -10.03
C TYR A 33 -4.90 -12.97 -9.97
N ARG A 34 -4.04 -12.89 -10.98
CA ARG A 34 -2.72 -13.56 -11.03
C ARG A 34 -1.80 -13.04 -9.93
N LEU A 35 -1.82 -11.73 -9.69
CA LEU A 35 -1.03 -11.10 -8.64
C LEU A 35 -1.49 -11.52 -7.24
N VAL A 36 -2.79 -11.39 -6.94
CA VAL A 36 -3.35 -11.56 -5.59
C VAL A 36 -3.65 -13.02 -5.26
N SER A 37 -4.22 -13.77 -6.20
CA SER A 37 -4.69 -15.15 -5.94
C SER A 37 -3.64 -16.20 -6.28
N LEU A 38 -2.80 -15.96 -7.29
CA LEU A 38 -1.83 -16.94 -7.79
C LEU A 38 -0.36 -16.64 -7.41
N LYS A 39 -0.10 -15.50 -6.75
CA LYS A 39 1.25 -15.04 -6.35
C LYS A 39 2.25 -15.05 -7.53
N ASP A 40 1.76 -14.72 -8.73
CA ASP A 40 2.55 -14.77 -9.95
C ASP A 40 3.55 -13.59 -10.00
N LYS A 41 4.84 -13.92 -9.94
CA LYS A 41 5.94 -12.93 -9.98
C LYS A 41 5.98 -12.13 -11.28
N LYS A 42 5.59 -12.72 -12.42
CA LYS A 42 5.55 -11.99 -13.71
C LYS A 42 4.42 -10.97 -13.72
N ALA A 43 3.26 -11.33 -13.15
CA ALA A 43 2.15 -10.39 -12.97
C ALA A 43 2.54 -9.23 -12.04
N ALA A 44 3.34 -9.49 -10.99
CA ALA A 44 3.87 -8.42 -10.13
C ALA A 44 4.81 -7.47 -10.90
N GLN A 45 5.69 -8.02 -11.74
CA GLN A 45 6.57 -7.21 -12.59
C GLN A 45 5.78 -6.39 -13.62
N GLU A 46 4.81 -6.99 -14.30
CA GLU A 46 3.90 -6.32 -15.24
C GLU A 46 3.12 -5.18 -14.56
N PHE A 47 2.63 -5.41 -13.34
CA PHE A 47 1.93 -4.40 -12.55
C PHE A 47 2.85 -3.24 -12.16
N ILE A 48 4.05 -3.52 -11.64
CA ILE A 48 5.04 -2.50 -11.24
C ILE A 48 5.49 -1.68 -12.46
N LEU A 49 5.78 -2.33 -13.60
CA LEU A 49 6.16 -1.65 -14.83
C LEU A 49 5.01 -0.77 -15.36
N GLY A 50 3.77 -1.24 -15.26
CA GLY A 50 2.58 -0.46 -15.61
C GLY A 50 2.42 0.80 -14.75
N LEU A 51 2.69 0.70 -13.45
CA LEU A 51 2.71 1.86 -12.55
C LEU A 51 3.86 2.82 -12.91
N GLN A 52 5.06 2.33 -13.15
CA GLN A 52 6.21 3.20 -13.41
C GLN A 52 6.09 3.97 -14.74
N ASN A 53 5.48 3.37 -15.76
CA ASN A 53 5.41 3.97 -17.08
C ASN A 53 4.22 4.93 -17.27
N ASN A 54 3.21 4.87 -16.38
CA ASN A 54 2.04 5.74 -16.43
C ASN A 54 2.38 7.17 -15.97
N LYS A 55 2.06 8.16 -16.81
CA LYS A 55 2.23 9.59 -16.51
C LYS A 55 1.54 10.00 -15.22
N ILE A 56 0.34 9.45 -14.95
CA ILE A 56 -0.43 9.72 -13.73
C ILE A 56 0.28 9.17 -12.51
N SER A 57 0.83 7.95 -12.58
CA SER A 57 1.57 7.35 -11.47
C SER A 57 2.87 8.09 -11.19
N ARG A 58 3.60 8.57 -12.23
CA ARG A 58 4.75 9.45 -12.03
C ARG A 58 4.37 10.77 -11.36
N GLN A 59 3.26 11.38 -11.78
CA GLN A 59 2.74 12.61 -11.17
C GLN A 59 2.28 12.38 -9.71
N GLN A 60 1.64 11.25 -9.43
CA GLN A 60 1.25 10.86 -8.08
C GLN A 60 2.47 10.57 -7.21
N THR A 61 3.47 9.84 -7.70
CA THR A 61 4.72 9.62 -6.97
C THR A 61 5.44 10.93 -6.71
N ALA A 62 5.48 11.86 -7.67
CA ALA A 62 6.06 13.18 -7.46
C ALA A 62 5.26 14.01 -6.45
N TYR A 63 3.93 13.99 -6.52
CA TYR A 63 3.03 14.67 -5.58
C TYR A 63 3.14 14.11 -4.16
N PHE A 64 3.11 12.79 -4.01
CA PHE A 64 3.29 12.14 -2.72
C PHE A 64 4.72 12.30 -2.22
N SER A 65 5.74 12.20 -3.08
CA SER A 65 7.12 12.48 -2.71
C SER A 65 7.29 13.93 -2.28
N ASP A 66 6.60 14.89 -2.89
CA ASP A 66 6.63 16.29 -2.49
C ASP A 66 5.92 16.50 -1.14
N ILE A 67 4.76 15.87 -0.93
CA ILE A 67 4.08 15.86 0.37
C ILE A 67 4.95 15.20 1.44
N PHE A 68 5.53 14.02 1.18
CA PHE A 68 6.35 13.31 2.15
C PHE A 68 7.69 14.00 2.37
N SER A 69 8.32 14.56 1.32
CA SER A 69 9.55 15.32 1.46
C SER A 69 9.32 16.71 2.06
N SER A 70 8.11 17.29 1.97
CA SER A 70 7.75 18.50 2.72
C SER A 70 7.32 18.18 4.16
N LEU A 71 6.79 16.99 4.42
CA LEU A 71 6.64 16.45 5.76
C LEU A 71 8.02 16.14 6.39
N GLU A 72 9.03 15.76 5.59
CA GLU A 72 10.43 15.63 6.04
C GLU A 72 11.14 16.99 6.12
N LYS A 73 10.98 17.89 5.15
CA LYS A 73 11.67 19.21 5.08
C LYS A 73 11.17 20.24 6.08
N ASN A 74 10.06 20.01 6.75
CA ASN A 74 9.69 20.85 7.90
C ASN A 74 10.54 20.54 9.15
N ASP A 75 11.39 19.51 9.11
CA ASP A 75 12.43 19.24 10.10
C ASP A 75 13.79 19.10 9.36
N ASP A 76 14.50 20.20 9.13
CA ASP A 76 15.86 20.19 8.58
C ASP A 76 16.80 19.41 9.51
N VAL A 77 17.06 18.14 9.20
CA VAL A 77 18.11 17.34 9.83
C VAL A 77 18.87 16.59 8.75
N SER A 78 19.87 17.28 8.20
CA SER A 78 21.10 16.69 7.67
C SER A 78 21.73 15.74 8.72
N PRO A 79 22.33 14.59 8.35
CA PRO A 79 22.76 13.59 9.31
C PRO A 79 24.01 14.06 10.06
N THR A 80 23.82 14.68 11.22
CA THR A 80 24.77 14.56 12.32
C THR A 80 24.35 13.36 13.16
N GLU A 81 25.27 12.40 13.35
CA GLU A 81 25.01 11.09 13.98
C GLU A 81 24.57 11.18 15.46
N THR A 82 24.47 12.38 16.02
CA THR A 82 24.03 12.66 17.40
C THR A 82 22.86 13.65 17.48
N GLU A 83 22.14 13.91 16.38
CA GLU A 83 20.91 14.72 16.43
C GLU A 83 19.68 13.87 16.82
N ASP A 84 18.97 14.39 17.81
CA ASP A 84 18.44 13.69 18.97
C ASP A 84 17.52 12.51 18.63
N VAL A 85 17.94 11.31 19.03
CA VAL A 85 17.12 10.07 18.97
C VAL A 85 15.72 10.33 19.55
N ALA A 86 15.56 11.25 20.52
CA ALA A 86 14.26 11.65 21.06
C ALA A 86 13.35 12.37 20.05
N GLN A 87 13.87 13.27 19.20
CA GLN A 87 13.09 13.94 18.17
C GLN A 87 12.57 12.94 17.12
N LYS A 88 13.44 12.02 16.69
CA LYS A 88 13.05 10.95 15.76
C LYS A 88 11.98 10.04 16.37
N ILE A 89 12.12 9.68 17.65
CA ILE A 89 11.10 8.92 18.39
C ILE A 89 9.76 9.67 18.36
N ALA A 90 9.75 10.96 18.72
CA ALA A 90 8.52 11.76 18.74
C ALA A 90 7.84 11.84 17.35
N HIS A 91 8.63 11.97 16.29
CA HIS A 91 8.13 11.94 14.92
C HIS A 91 7.44 10.61 14.58
N TYR A 92 8.09 9.47 14.83
CA TYR A 92 7.51 8.16 14.56
C TYR A 92 6.32 7.83 15.47
N GLU A 93 6.31 8.29 16.73
CA GLU A 93 5.14 8.18 17.61
C GLU A 93 3.95 9.00 17.07
N LYS A 94 4.19 10.18 16.49
CA LYS A 94 3.16 10.96 15.80
C LYS A 94 2.63 10.22 14.57
N LEU A 95 3.48 9.56 13.78
CA LEU A 95 3.04 8.74 12.65
C LEU A 95 2.11 7.58 13.09
N LEU A 96 2.41 6.95 14.23
CA LEU A 96 1.53 5.93 14.81
C LEU A 96 0.18 6.49 15.28
N SER A 97 0.09 7.79 15.60
CA SER A 97 -1.21 8.40 15.94
C SER A 97 -2.19 8.39 14.75
N TYR A 98 -1.67 8.54 13.52
CA TYR A 98 -2.45 8.47 12.28
C TYR A 98 -2.70 7.03 11.83
N ASN A 99 -1.70 6.16 11.97
CA ASN A 99 -1.83 4.74 11.67
C ASN A 99 -1.14 3.88 12.73
N ARG A 100 -1.92 3.43 13.71
CA ARG A 100 -1.44 2.66 14.87
C ARG A 100 -0.89 1.28 14.52
N LYS A 101 -1.11 0.77 13.31
CA LYS A 101 -0.73 -0.59 12.90
C LYS A 101 0.13 -0.58 11.63
N ASN A 102 1.03 0.39 11.50
CA ASN A 102 2.00 0.40 10.41
C ASN A 102 3.28 -0.36 10.84
N PRO A 103 3.56 -1.56 10.27
CA PRO A 103 4.68 -2.39 10.69
C PRO A 103 6.05 -1.75 10.38
N LEU A 104 6.17 -0.94 9.32
CA LEU A 104 7.41 -0.21 9.00
C LEU A 104 7.72 0.88 10.03
N VAL A 105 6.70 1.65 10.41
CA VAL A 105 6.83 2.69 11.45
C VAL A 105 7.20 2.07 12.80
N LEU A 106 6.58 0.94 13.16
CA LEU A 106 6.93 0.19 14.37
C LEU A 106 8.39 -0.32 14.34
N ALA A 107 8.86 -0.82 13.19
CA ALA A 107 10.23 -1.26 13.00
C ALA A 107 11.25 -0.11 13.12
N HIS A 108 10.99 1.03 12.50
CA HIS A 108 11.85 2.21 12.62
C HIS A 108 11.88 2.75 14.05
N LEU A 109 10.74 2.77 14.75
CA LEU A 109 10.69 3.17 16.15
C LEU A 109 11.49 2.19 17.03
N ALA A 110 11.42 0.88 16.78
CA ALA A 110 12.22 -0.12 17.47
C ALA A 110 13.73 0.10 17.28
N GLN A 111 14.20 0.38 16.06
CA GLN A 111 15.61 0.71 15.78
C GLN A 111 16.09 1.95 16.56
N LEU A 112 15.23 2.94 16.75
CA LEU A 112 15.55 4.13 17.53
C LEU A 112 15.65 3.83 19.03
N TYR A 113 14.74 3.00 19.55
CA TYR A 113 14.84 2.53 20.94
C TYR A 113 16.05 1.62 21.18
N GLU A 114 16.46 0.86 20.17
CA GLU A 114 17.69 0.04 20.21
C GLU A 114 18.92 0.93 20.35
N LYS A 115 19.01 2.00 19.54
CA LYS A 115 20.07 3.03 19.65
C LYS A 115 20.07 3.75 20.99
N LYS A 116 18.90 3.90 21.63
CA LYS A 116 18.75 4.46 22.98
C LYS A 116 19.13 3.47 24.10
N GLY A 117 19.32 2.19 23.78
CA GLY A 117 19.59 1.12 24.75
C GLY A 117 18.36 0.55 25.44
N ASP A 118 17.14 0.96 25.04
CA ASP A 118 15.89 0.44 25.61
C ASP A 118 15.51 -0.87 24.91
N GLN A 119 16.16 -1.96 25.33
CA GLN A 119 15.93 -3.29 24.76
C GLN A 119 14.51 -3.82 24.99
N GLN A 120 13.84 -3.40 26.07
CA GLN A 120 12.48 -3.85 26.35
C GLN A 120 11.51 -3.28 25.31
N LYS A 121 11.55 -1.96 25.10
CA LYS A 121 10.68 -1.30 24.12
C LYS A 121 11.02 -1.71 22.69
N THR A 122 12.29 -1.91 22.38
CA THR A 122 12.76 -2.48 21.10
C THR A 122 12.10 -3.82 20.80
N LYS A 123 12.19 -4.79 21.71
CA LYS A 123 11.60 -6.13 21.52
C LYS A 123 10.09 -6.06 21.37
N GLN A 124 9.42 -5.22 22.16
CA GLN A 124 7.97 -5.05 22.08
C GLN A 124 7.56 -4.57 20.68
N LEU A 125 8.16 -3.48 20.20
CA LEU A 125 7.82 -2.87 18.92
C LEU A 125 8.12 -3.79 17.73
N TYR A 126 9.26 -4.49 17.73
CA TYR A 126 9.56 -5.49 16.71
C TYR A 126 8.56 -6.66 16.72
N ASN A 127 8.13 -7.12 17.90
CA ASN A 127 7.12 -8.16 17.99
C ASN A 127 5.76 -7.70 17.47
N GLU A 128 5.36 -6.46 17.76
CA GLU A 128 4.13 -5.87 17.20
C GLU A 128 4.21 -5.75 15.68
N ALA A 129 5.36 -5.31 15.15
CA ALA A 129 5.60 -5.25 13.70
C ALA A 129 5.47 -6.64 13.05
N LYS A 130 6.11 -7.68 13.61
CA LYS A 130 6.00 -9.06 13.11
C LYS A 130 4.60 -9.66 13.22
N LYS A 131 3.83 -9.29 14.24
CA LYS A 131 2.43 -9.74 14.36
C LYS A 131 1.56 -9.20 13.24
N ILE A 132 1.84 -7.98 12.77
CA ILE A 132 1.10 -7.32 11.69
C ILE A 132 1.59 -7.81 10.32
N ASP A 133 2.91 -7.85 10.13
CA ASP A 133 3.56 -8.37 8.93
C ASP A 133 4.61 -9.42 9.29
N PRO A 134 4.27 -10.73 9.21
CA PRO A 134 5.20 -11.80 9.51
C PRO A 134 6.44 -11.86 8.58
N TRP A 135 6.42 -11.17 7.44
CA TRP A 135 7.49 -11.18 6.45
C TRP A 135 8.40 -9.95 6.53
N ILE A 136 8.12 -9.01 7.44
CA ILE A 136 8.94 -7.83 7.65
C ILE A 136 10.36 -8.22 8.06
N LYS A 137 11.34 -7.58 7.43
CA LYS A 137 12.76 -7.74 7.75
C LYS A 137 13.12 -6.71 8.82
N LEU A 138 13.51 -7.20 10.00
CA LEU A 138 13.88 -6.41 11.18
C LEU A 138 15.36 -6.62 11.49
#